data_AF-A0AB39P7R6-F1
#
_entry.id   AF-A0AB39P7R6-F1
#
_cell.length_a   1.000
_cell.length_b   1.000
_cell.length_c   1.000
_cell.angle_alpha   90.00
_cell.angle_beta   90.00
_cell.angle_gamma   90.00
#
_symmetry.space_group_name_H-M   'P 1'
#
loop_
_entity.id
_entity.type
_entity.pdbx_description
1 polymer ?
#
loop_
_entity_poly.entity_id
_entity_poly.type
_entity_poly.pdbx_seq_one_letter_code
_entity_poly.pdbx_strand_id
1 'polypeptide(L)'
;MNSNNSARKSVRKPVRRAALAVGLAAAVALPLGLTSSAQASSGAAAFRTVSGKPSDSVTRIADFYGAYIDAQSDPDHGGKLADALRKYYVSASYLNEIKTWEARNHADGVLRAQNVPVKWTVTDNGTADYTEAAITLTWGDRTTTKLIVDMTRSHKIIHIGTRGIGGK
;
A
#
# COMPACT_ATOMS: atom_id res chain seq x y z
N MET A 1 9.41 -60.57 -13.95
CA MET A 1 10.10 -61.73 -13.33
C MET A 1 10.98 -61.16 -12.22
N ASN A 2 10.50 -61.09 -10.97
CA ASN A 2 10.41 -62.16 -9.96
C ASN A 2 11.80 -62.53 -9.40
N SER A 3 12.11 -62.63 -8.10
CA SER A 3 11.57 -62.22 -6.79
C SER A 3 12.55 -62.78 -5.74
N ASN A 4 12.38 -62.35 -4.48
CA ASN A 4 12.63 -63.09 -3.22
C ASN A 4 14.03 -63.01 -2.58
N ASN A 5 14.24 -62.54 -1.34
CA ASN A 5 13.56 -62.66 -0.02
C ASN A 5 13.97 -63.91 0.78
N SER A 6 14.48 -63.69 2.01
CA SER A 6 14.50 -64.61 3.18
C SER A 6 14.97 -63.79 4.41
N ALA A 7 14.12 -63.40 5.38
CA ALA A 7 13.54 -64.18 6.49
C ALA A 7 14.57 -64.54 7.59
N ARG A 8 14.36 -64.48 8.93
CA ARG A 8 13.34 -63.95 9.86
C ARG A 8 13.77 -64.31 11.31
N LYS A 9 13.14 -63.69 12.33
CA LYS A 9 12.98 -64.07 13.79
C LYS A 9 14.08 -63.61 14.77
N SER A 10 13.86 -62.94 15.93
CA SER A 10 12.81 -62.78 16.97
C SER A 10 13.03 -63.64 18.24
N VAL A 11 13.21 -63.01 19.42
CA VAL A 11 12.87 -63.46 20.82
C VAL A 11 12.95 -62.19 21.74
N ARG A 12 11.92 -61.64 22.44
CA ARG A 12 10.97 -62.00 23.54
C ARG A 12 11.55 -61.86 24.99
N LYS A 13 11.10 -60.83 25.78
CA LYS A 13 10.13 -60.80 26.94
C LYS A 13 10.74 -61.21 28.32
N PRO A 14 10.34 -60.64 29.51
CA PRO A 14 9.03 -60.90 30.18
C PRO A 14 8.41 -59.72 31.02
N VAL A 15 7.08 -59.48 31.03
CA VAL A 15 5.94 -60.00 31.86
C VAL A 15 5.77 -59.39 33.27
N ARG A 16 4.55 -58.87 33.54
CA ARG A 16 3.62 -59.13 34.69
C ARG A 16 2.34 -58.28 34.46
N ARG A 17 1.20 -58.84 34.00
CA ARG A 17 0.04 -59.43 34.74
C ARG A 17 -0.49 -58.52 35.86
N ALA A 18 -1.78 -58.28 36.12
CA ALA A 18 -3.09 -58.46 35.46
C ALA A 18 -4.13 -57.90 36.48
N ALA A 19 -5.26 -57.33 36.04
CA ALA A 19 -6.59 -57.57 36.63
C ALA A 19 -7.65 -56.72 35.91
N LEU A 20 -8.63 -57.41 35.31
CA LEU A 20 -9.93 -56.86 34.95
C LEU A 20 -10.80 -56.76 36.21
N ALA A 21 -11.60 -55.70 36.31
CA ALA A 21 -12.84 -55.71 37.07
C ALA A 21 -13.94 -55.06 36.22
N VAL A 22 -15.01 -55.82 35.98
CA VAL A 22 -16.26 -55.44 35.32
C VAL A 22 -17.21 -54.86 36.38
N GLY A 23 -17.86 -53.74 36.07
CA GLY A 23 -18.96 -53.19 36.87
C GLY A 23 -19.89 -52.34 35.98
N LEU A 24 -21.16 -52.73 35.91
CA LEU A 24 -22.23 -52.18 35.06
C LEU A 24 -22.92 -50.94 35.66
N ALA A 25 -23.44 -50.08 34.76
CA ALA A 25 -24.54 -49.11 34.91
C ALA A 25 -24.25 -47.85 35.79
N ALA A 26 -24.75 -46.64 35.53
CA ALA A 26 -25.83 -46.12 34.70
C ALA A 26 -25.64 -44.61 34.41
N ALA A 27 -26.37 -44.11 33.41
CA ALA A 27 -26.95 -42.76 33.30
C ALA A 27 -26.13 -41.56 32.74
N VAL A 28 -26.55 -41.17 31.52
CA VAL A 28 -26.90 -39.80 31.07
C VAL A 28 -25.86 -38.67 31.23
N ALA A 29 -25.30 -38.23 30.08
CA ALA A 29 -25.44 -36.85 29.59
C ALA A 29 -24.66 -36.66 28.28
N LEU A 30 -25.38 -36.54 27.15
CA LEU A 30 -24.86 -35.86 25.97
C LEU A 30 -25.23 -34.38 26.10
N PRO A 31 -24.27 -33.48 25.89
CA PRO A 31 -24.49 -32.40 24.95
C PRO A 31 -23.35 -32.46 23.91
N LEU A 32 -23.61 -33.00 22.73
CA LEU A 32 -23.95 -32.19 21.55
C LEU A 32 -23.14 -30.89 21.48
N GLY A 33 -22.09 -30.95 20.66
CA GLY A 33 -21.68 -29.86 19.79
C GLY A 33 -21.36 -28.55 20.50
N LEU A 34 -20.10 -28.39 20.92
CA LEU A 34 -19.47 -27.08 20.84
C LEU A 34 -19.33 -26.74 19.36
N THR A 35 -20.41 -26.27 18.74
CA THR A 35 -20.29 -25.45 17.54
C THR A 35 -19.55 -24.22 18.03
N SER A 36 -18.25 -24.16 17.74
CA SER A 36 -17.54 -22.89 17.72
C SER A 36 -18.31 -22.04 16.72
N SER A 37 -19.22 -21.19 17.20
CA SER A 37 -19.66 -20.05 16.44
C SER A 37 -18.39 -19.24 16.21
N ALA A 38 -17.77 -19.46 15.05
CA ALA A 38 -16.88 -18.48 14.46
C ALA A 38 -17.76 -17.24 14.32
N GLN A 39 -17.75 -16.39 15.35
CA GLN A 39 -18.31 -15.07 15.28
C GLN A 39 -17.47 -14.36 14.23
N ALA A 40 -17.92 -14.44 12.98
CA ALA A 40 -17.45 -13.61 11.91
C ALA A 40 -17.66 -12.19 12.42
N SER A 41 -16.58 -11.61 12.93
CA SER A 41 -16.51 -10.19 13.15
C SER A 41 -16.57 -9.65 11.74
N SER A 42 -17.77 -9.35 11.24
CA SER A 42 -17.96 -8.39 10.19
C SER A 42 -17.44 -7.09 10.78
N GLY A 43 -16.11 -6.92 10.73
CA GLY A 43 -15.46 -5.68 11.10
C GLY A 43 -16.09 -4.65 10.21
N ALA A 44 -17.05 -3.90 10.75
CA ALA A 44 -17.61 -2.75 10.08
C ALA A 44 -16.40 -1.93 9.67
N ALA A 45 -16.15 -1.84 8.37
CA ALA A 45 -15.00 -1.13 7.85
C ALA A 45 -15.04 0.24 8.50
N ALA A 46 -14.04 0.54 9.33
CA ALA A 46 -14.03 1.78 10.08
C ALA A 46 -14.15 2.92 9.06
N PHE A 47 -15.15 3.79 9.25
CA PHE A 47 -15.33 4.94 8.37
C PHE A 47 -14.02 5.73 8.36
N ARG A 48 -13.48 5.97 7.16
CA ARG A 48 -12.31 6.83 6.99
C ARG A 48 -12.77 8.24 6.71
N THR A 49 -12.51 9.15 7.64
CA THR A 49 -12.66 10.59 7.41
C THR A 49 -11.41 11.16 6.74
N VAL A 50 -11.59 12.02 5.74
CA VAL A 50 -10.53 12.85 5.14
C VAL A 50 -10.88 14.31 5.39
N SER A 51 -9.93 15.08 5.88
CA SER A 51 -10.10 16.51 6.15
C SER A 51 -8.97 17.29 5.51
N GLY A 52 -9.27 18.50 5.04
CA GLY A 52 -8.32 19.37 4.37
C GLY A 52 -8.78 20.82 4.46
N LYS A 53 -7.85 21.75 4.20
CA LYS A 53 -8.13 23.18 4.16
C LYS A 53 -7.56 23.78 2.87
N PRO A 54 -8.33 24.55 2.08
CA PRO A 54 -7.83 25.12 0.82
C PRO A 54 -6.64 26.07 0.96
N SER A 55 -6.44 26.66 2.15
CA SER A 55 -5.30 27.53 2.47
C SER A 55 -4.08 26.77 3.00
N ASP A 56 -4.18 25.46 3.18
CA ASP A 56 -3.06 24.62 3.60
C ASP A 56 -2.38 24.04 2.36
N SER A 57 -1.09 24.35 2.20
CA SER A 57 -0.30 23.91 1.05
C SER A 57 -0.14 22.40 1.01
N VAL A 58 -0.06 21.72 2.16
CA VAL A 58 0.05 20.24 2.19
C VAL A 58 -1.24 19.61 1.66
N THR A 59 -2.40 20.09 2.10
CA THR A 59 -3.70 19.71 1.53
C THR A 59 -3.72 19.95 0.02
N ARG A 60 -3.28 21.12 -0.46
CA ARG A 60 -3.28 21.41 -1.91
C ARG A 60 -2.35 20.52 -2.72
N ILE A 61 -1.21 20.12 -2.17
CA ILE A 61 -0.32 19.14 -2.81
C ILE A 61 -1.03 17.78 -2.88
N ALA A 62 -1.71 17.35 -1.82
CA ALA A 62 -2.49 16.12 -1.81
C ALA A 62 -3.65 16.15 -2.82
N ASP A 63 -4.40 17.25 -2.90
CA ASP A 63 -5.48 17.44 -3.88
C ASP A 63 -4.95 17.35 -5.32
N PHE A 64 -3.80 17.97 -5.59
CA PHE A 64 -3.15 17.89 -6.89
C PHE A 64 -2.73 16.47 -7.25
N TYR A 65 -1.95 15.80 -6.40
CA TYR A 65 -1.47 14.44 -6.71
C TYR A 65 -2.60 13.43 -6.81
N GLY A 66 -3.64 13.55 -5.97
CA GLY A 66 -4.84 12.71 -6.09
C GLY A 66 -5.51 12.86 -7.45
N ALA A 67 -5.90 14.09 -7.80
CA ALA A 67 -6.57 14.35 -9.07
C ALA A 67 -5.69 14.06 -10.29
N TYR A 68 -4.38 14.32 -10.20
CA TYR A 68 -3.43 14.08 -11.28
C TYR A 68 -3.22 12.59 -11.55
N ILE A 69 -3.09 11.78 -10.49
CA ILE A 69 -2.95 10.33 -10.61
C ILE A 69 -4.25 9.69 -11.14
N ASP A 70 -5.41 10.17 -10.68
CA ASP A 70 -6.71 9.74 -11.22
C ASP A 70 -6.82 10.07 -12.71
N ALA A 71 -6.45 11.30 -13.12
CA ALA A 71 -6.44 11.70 -14.53
C ALA A 71 -5.47 10.82 -15.35
N GLN A 72 -4.25 10.57 -14.87
CA GLN A 72 -3.29 9.73 -15.59
C GLN A 72 -3.73 8.25 -15.68
N SER A 73 -4.61 7.80 -14.79
CA SER A 73 -5.16 6.44 -14.79
C SER A 73 -6.39 6.29 -15.70
N ASP A 74 -6.99 7.39 -16.17
CA ASP A 74 -8.18 7.40 -17.02
C ASP A 74 -7.79 7.16 -18.50
N PRO A 75 -8.25 6.05 -19.12
CA PRO A 75 -7.89 5.69 -20.49
C PRO A 75 -8.49 6.59 -21.57
N ASP A 76 -9.59 7.31 -21.28
CA ASP A 76 -10.37 8.00 -22.31
C ASP A 76 -10.08 9.51 -22.34
N HIS A 77 -9.74 10.12 -21.19
CA HIS A 77 -9.64 11.58 -21.06
C HIS A 77 -8.42 12.10 -20.29
N GLY A 78 -7.51 11.22 -19.88
CA GLY A 78 -6.45 11.56 -18.93
C GLY A 78 -5.56 12.73 -19.33
N GLY A 79 -5.15 12.80 -20.61
CA GLY A 79 -4.20 13.81 -21.07
C GLY A 79 -4.68 15.26 -20.91
N LYS A 80 -5.95 15.57 -21.23
CA LYS A 80 -6.46 16.95 -21.17
C LYS A 80 -6.63 17.43 -19.74
N LEU A 81 -7.15 16.57 -18.86
CA LEU A 81 -7.33 16.91 -17.45
C LEU A 81 -5.97 17.01 -16.74
N ALA A 82 -5.05 16.08 -17.00
CA ALA A 82 -3.68 16.13 -16.48
C ALA A 82 -2.99 17.45 -16.87
N ASP A 83 -3.10 17.87 -18.13
CA ASP A 83 -2.57 19.15 -18.60
C ASP A 83 -3.19 20.37 -17.90
N ALA A 84 -4.51 20.35 -17.67
CA ALA A 84 -5.21 21.41 -16.97
C ALA A 84 -4.79 21.50 -15.49
N LEU A 85 -4.67 20.35 -14.81
CA LEU A 85 -4.18 20.25 -13.44
C LEU A 85 -2.75 20.78 -13.32
N ARG A 86 -1.86 20.41 -14.25
CA ARG A 86 -0.49 20.91 -14.31
C ARG A 86 -0.46 22.44 -14.45
N LYS A 87 -1.23 23.01 -15.37
CA LYS A 87 -1.35 24.47 -15.54
C LYS A 87 -1.90 25.18 -14.31
N TYR A 88 -2.79 24.52 -13.56
CA TYR A 88 -3.40 25.12 -12.38
C TYR A 88 -2.52 25.04 -11.12
N TYR A 89 -1.85 23.91 -10.87
CA TYR A 89 -1.09 23.71 -9.63
C TYR A 89 0.39 24.04 -9.73
N VAL A 90 0.98 23.96 -10.93
CA VAL A 90 2.41 24.15 -11.14
C VAL A 90 2.68 25.56 -11.68
N SER A 91 3.77 26.19 -11.22
CA SER A 91 4.21 27.47 -11.77
C SER A 91 4.57 27.34 -13.26
N ALA A 92 4.32 28.40 -14.04
CA ALA A 92 4.59 28.38 -15.48
C ALA A 92 6.08 28.19 -15.80
N SER A 93 6.98 28.76 -14.99
CA SER A 93 8.43 28.55 -15.11
C SER A 93 8.79 27.08 -14.89
N TYR A 94 8.29 26.47 -13.81
CA TYR A 94 8.61 25.08 -13.51
C TYR A 94 7.99 24.10 -14.50
N LEU A 95 6.81 24.40 -15.08
CA LEU A 95 6.26 23.59 -16.16
C LEU A 95 7.21 23.45 -17.36
N ASN A 96 7.98 24.48 -17.68
CA ASN A 96 8.98 24.40 -18.76
C ASN A 96 10.15 23.49 -18.39
N GLU A 97 10.57 23.51 -17.12
CA GLU A 97 11.60 22.59 -16.61
C GLU A 97 11.12 21.15 -16.64
N ILE A 98 9.87 20.90 -16.22
CA ILE A 98 9.26 19.58 -16.29
C ILE A 98 9.26 19.10 -17.75
N LYS A 99 8.75 19.90 -18.70
CA LYS A 99 8.74 19.52 -20.13
C LYS A 99 10.12 19.21 -20.68
N THR A 100 11.12 20.00 -20.29
CA THR A 100 12.52 19.78 -20.69
C THR A 100 13.03 18.44 -20.15
N TRP A 101 12.67 18.10 -18.91
CA TRP A 101 13.03 16.82 -18.32
C TRP A 101 12.28 15.66 -18.99
N GLU A 102 10.98 15.80 -19.26
CA GLU A 102 10.15 14.77 -19.91
C GLU A 102 10.70 14.43 -21.30
N ALA A 103 11.08 15.45 -22.08
CA ALA A 103 11.68 15.26 -23.40
C ALA A 103 13.00 14.47 -23.35
N ARG A 104 13.77 14.60 -22.26
CA ARG A 104 15.05 13.89 -22.08
C ARG A 104 14.89 12.48 -21.52
N ASN A 105 13.87 12.25 -20.68
CA ASN A 105 13.74 11.03 -19.89
C ASN A 105 12.62 10.11 -20.41
N HIS A 106 11.78 10.58 -21.35
CA HIS A 106 10.65 9.84 -21.90
C HIS A 106 9.72 9.28 -20.80
N ALA A 107 9.50 10.08 -19.75
CA ALA A 107 8.74 9.73 -18.57
C ALA A 107 7.89 10.93 -18.12
N ASP A 108 6.85 10.70 -17.33
CA ASP A 108 6.05 11.77 -16.72
C ASP A 108 6.90 12.54 -15.70
N GLY A 109 6.96 13.86 -15.84
CA GLY A 109 7.86 14.68 -15.03
C GLY A 109 7.30 15.11 -13.67
N VAL A 110 5.99 14.93 -13.42
CA VAL A 110 5.36 15.12 -12.11
C VAL A 110 5.53 13.87 -11.25
N LEU A 111 5.39 12.70 -11.85
CA LEU A 111 5.56 11.39 -11.21
C LEU A 111 7.03 10.93 -11.20
N ARG A 112 7.87 11.55 -12.06
CA ARG A 112 9.26 11.15 -12.34
C ARG A 112 9.38 9.68 -12.72
N ALA A 113 8.40 9.16 -13.47
CA ALA A 113 8.28 7.74 -13.80
C ALA A 113 7.51 7.54 -15.13
N GLN A 114 7.65 6.35 -15.73
CA GLN A 114 6.94 5.98 -16.96
C GLN A 114 5.53 5.41 -16.70
N ASN A 115 5.29 4.89 -15.50
CA ASN A 115 4.04 4.30 -15.08
C ASN A 115 3.28 5.21 -14.11
N VAL A 116 2.02 4.85 -13.86
CA VAL A 116 1.15 5.55 -12.91
C VAL A 116 1.16 4.77 -11.58
N PRO A 117 1.30 5.45 -10.43
CA PRO A 117 1.31 4.78 -9.13
C PRO A 117 -0.09 4.28 -8.75
N VAL A 118 -0.15 3.17 -8.01
CA VAL A 118 -1.41 2.57 -7.51
C VAL A 118 -1.82 3.12 -6.14
N LYS A 119 -0.91 3.82 -5.45
CA LYS A 119 -1.15 4.46 -4.17
C LYS A 119 -0.16 5.60 -3.98
N TRP A 120 -0.59 6.65 -3.28
CA TRP A 120 0.26 7.76 -2.89
C TRP A 120 0.00 8.18 -1.45
N THR A 121 0.99 8.79 -0.81
CA THR A 121 0.84 9.52 0.46
C THR A 121 1.57 10.86 0.36
N VAL A 122 1.08 11.86 1.08
CA VAL A 122 1.73 13.17 1.24
C VAL A 122 2.02 13.36 2.71
N THR A 123 3.25 13.73 3.03
CA THR A 123 3.71 14.03 4.39
C THR A 123 4.34 15.41 4.38
N ASP A 124 3.96 16.26 5.32
CA ASP A 124 4.65 17.53 5.54
C ASP A 124 6.13 17.26 5.90
N ASN A 125 7.05 17.93 5.21
CA ASN A 125 8.49 17.79 5.44
C ASN A 125 9.11 19.06 6.04
N GLY A 126 8.31 20.12 6.27
CA GLY A 126 8.64 21.31 7.06
C GLY A 126 9.62 22.30 6.42
N THR A 127 9.22 23.58 6.34
CA THR A 127 10.11 24.74 6.03
C THR A 127 9.40 26.06 6.39
N ALA A 128 10.17 27.14 6.59
CA ALA A 128 9.66 28.45 7.01
C ALA A 128 9.24 29.36 5.83
N ASP A 129 9.90 29.26 4.67
CA ASP A 129 9.73 30.19 3.55
C ASP A 129 8.85 29.65 2.41
N TYR A 130 8.72 28.33 2.33
CA TYR A 130 7.85 27.59 1.41
C TYR A 130 7.35 26.33 2.11
N THR A 131 6.39 25.62 1.52
CA THR A 131 5.99 24.30 2.00
C THR A 131 6.77 23.23 1.24
N GLU A 132 7.49 22.38 1.97
CA GLU A 132 8.11 21.18 1.42
C GLU A 132 7.28 19.98 1.88
N ALA A 133 6.83 19.15 0.94
CA ALA A 133 6.12 17.93 1.24
C ALA A 133 6.81 16.73 0.59
N ALA A 134 6.85 15.63 1.32
CA ALA A 134 7.28 14.34 0.82
C ALA A 134 6.10 13.56 0.24
N ILE A 135 6.20 13.19 -1.02
CA ILE A 135 5.26 12.30 -1.71
C ILE A 135 5.86 10.90 -1.75
N THR A 136 5.17 9.91 -1.20
CA THR A 136 5.53 8.50 -1.42
C THR A 136 4.59 7.91 -2.44
N LEU A 137 5.13 7.52 -3.59
CA LEU A 137 4.41 6.83 -4.66
C LEU A 137 4.65 5.33 -4.52
N THR A 138 3.59 4.53 -4.62
CA THR A 138 3.66 3.06 -4.62
C THR A 138 3.24 2.55 -5.99
N TRP A 139 4.03 1.65 -6.55
CA TRP A 139 3.86 1.15 -7.91
C TRP A 139 3.18 -0.24 -7.91
N GLY A 140 2.78 -0.72 -9.09
CA GLY A 140 2.07 -2.00 -9.23
C GLY A 140 2.88 -3.22 -8.75
N ASP A 141 4.21 -3.14 -8.77
CA ASP A 141 5.13 -4.15 -8.23
C ASP A 141 5.40 -4.00 -6.72
N ARG A 142 4.69 -3.08 -6.05
CA ARG A 142 4.79 -2.73 -4.62
C ARG A 142 6.08 -2.02 -4.23
N THR A 143 6.95 -1.67 -5.18
CA THR A 143 8.07 -0.77 -4.90
C THR A 143 7.55 0.64 -4.60
N THR A 144 8.38 1.46 -3.96
CA THR A 144 8.04 2.84 -3.64
C THR A 144 9.12 3.82 -4.09
N THR A 145 8.69 5.01 -4.50
CA THR A 145 9.56 6.15 -4.79
C THR A 145 9.15 7.32 -3.90
N LYS A 146 10.14 8.02 -3.36
CA LYS A 146 9.92 9.27 -2.61
C LYS A 146 10.28 10.48 -3.48
N LEU A 147 9.34 11.41 -3.60
CA LEU A 147 9.55 12.73 -4.18
C LEU A 147 9.44 13.79 -3.10
N ILE A 148 10.19 14.87 -3.25
CA ILE A 148 10.08 16.09 -2.47
C ILE A 148 9.49 17.16 -3.38
N VAL A 149 8.46 17.83 -2.90
CA VAL A 149 7.67 18.81 -3.64
C VAL A 149 7.66 20.11 -2.86
N ASP A 150 8.09 21.18 -3.53
CA ASP A 150 8.12 22.52 -2.95
C ASP A 150 7.00 23.37 -3.53
N MET A 151 6.22 23.98 -2.65
CA MET A 151 5.10 24.85 -2.97
C MET A 151 5.28 26.23 -2.33
N THR A 152 5.08 27.28 -3.13
CA THR A 152 5.12 28.66 -2.65
C THR A 152 3.93 28.97 -1.73
N ARG A 153 4.01 30.07 -0.97
CA ARG A 153 2.87 30.61 -0.21
C ARG A 153 1.67 31.01 -1.09
N SER A 154 1.88 31.23 -2.39
CA SER A 154 0.82 31.45 -3.39
C SER A 154 0.23 30.14 -3.96
N HIS A 155 0.55 29.01 -3.32
CA HIS A 155 0.05 27.67 -3.65
C HIS A 155 0.39 27.20 -5.08
N LYS A 156 1.62 27.48 -5.52
CA LYS A 156 2.16 26.95 -6.78
C LYS A 156 3.35 26.04 -6.52
N ILE A 157 3.34 24.87 -7.16
CA ILE A 157 4.49 23.97 -7.17
C ILE A 157 5.60 24.61 -8.00
N ILE A 158 6.78 24.68 -7.40
CA ILE A 158 7.98 25.25 -8.01
C ILE A 158 9.11 24.24 -8.12
N HIS A 159 8.99 23.08 -7.47
CA HIS A 159 9.96 22.00 -7.60
C HIS A 159 9.34 20.64 -7.25
N ILE A 160 9.82 19.60 -7.93
CA ILE A 160 9.53 18.18 -7.74
C ILE A 160 10.85 17.43 -7.99
N GLY A 161 11.42 16.76 -6.98
CA GLY A 161 12.68 16.04 -7.12
C GLY A 161 12.88 14.97 -6.05
N THR A 162 14.07 14.38 -5.98
CA THR A 162 14.44 13.46 -4.87
C THR A 162 14.95 14.19 -3.64
N ARG A 163 15.24 15.50 -3.78
CA ARG A 163 15.60 16.46 -2.72
C ARG A 163 14.80 17.73 -2.96
N GLY A 164 14.49 18.49 -1.91
CA GLY A 164 13.87 19.81 -2.01
C GLY A 164 14.88 20.89 -2.41
N ILE A 165 14.40 22.08 -2.75
CA ILE A 165 15.24 23.22 -3.17
C ILE A 165 16.29 23.58 -2.10
N GLY A 166 15.98 23.41 -0.81
CA GLY A 166 16.90 23.67 0.30
C GLY A 166 17.88 22.55 0.61
N GLY A 167 17.69 21.36 0.02
CA GLY A 167 18.50 20.17 0.29
C GLY A 167 19.72 20.09 -0.62
N LYS A 168 20.93 20.20 -0.05
CA LYS A 168 22.19 19.81 -0.71
C LYS A 168 22.25 18.30 -0.93
#